data_AF-A0A512ULE7-F1
#
_entry.id   AF-A0A512ULE7-F1
#
_cell.length_a   1.000
_cell.length_b   1.000
_cell.length_c   1.000
_cell.angle_alpha   90.00
_cell.angle_beta   90.00
_cell.angle_gamma   90.00
#
_symmetry.space_group_name_H-M   'P 1'
#
loop_
_entity.id
_entity.type
_entity.pdbx_description
1 polymer ?
#
loop_
_entity_poly.entity_id
_entity_poly.type
_entity_poly.pdbx_seq_one_letter_code
_entity_poly.pdbx_strand_id
1 'polypeptide(L)'
;MTELQGNWNSISITLLKDPHDVRLWQSLVHSAESQNGLINKTSNHVEVQNLRTSYESFLERFPFYLKYWMAYALWERRLNNNDRAEIVFSRALQFGQHDVTLWVAYLKFKIETLTNNIGDVLQLFEAARLKIGYHYHSFEFYQLYQKFLNTYADNTNSFRKKSILLLRVMLEIPLYNYSASYDQIISFLSSPSTTIEDLSSFMHETALKALKKSSQNNKRLIQADLEKIIADAYIVNQAKSYQLFNYEILVTSNSSSCGAASISVDQLETWDNYLNAIESTYPFDYVAQLFERSLLSTGNNSKIVIKYFNFCFASRKFTKARNVLRKTMSTLERNASIQLLLCLTDLEIATGSVLLAKDMISRYISVNNNVPDSIFEKLLQIEALISSNDEEYLCNLVHEIMVVTNSPAFFEKISKFPISRTNLKNFFLQYVCKTPEERHGKLAASMDLKSRGFFWKILKNITSETDLEGISVPQEYR
;
A
#
# COMPACT_ATOMS: atom_id res chain seq x y z
N MET A 1 -3.31 45.23 -20.67
CA MET A 1 -3.33 43.76 -20.54
C MET A 1 -2.24 43.23 -21.45
N THR A 2 -1.12 42.77 -20.89
CA THR A 2 0.02 42.25 -21.64
C THR A 2 -0.32 40.89 -22.26
N GLU A 3 0.25 40.55 -23.43
CA GLU A 3 -0.02 39.32 -24.21
C GLU A 3 0.01 38.03 -23.37
N LEU A 4 0.85 37.98 -22.33
CA LEU A 4 0.98 36.84 -21.39
C LEU A 4 -0.25 36.63 -20.50
N GLN A 5 -0.96 37.71 -20.15
CA GLN A 5 -2.21 37.66 -19.38
C GLN A 5 -3.38 37.15 -20.26
N GLY A 6 -3.28 37.32 -21.58
CA GLY A 6 -4.19 36.72 -22.56
C GLY A 6 -4.05 35.20 -22.66
N ASN A 7 -2.82 34.68 -22.52
CA ASN A 7 -2.55 33.25 -22.64
C ASN A 7 -3.18 32.44 -21.50
N TRP A 8 -3.00 32.85 -20.23
CA TRP A 8 -3.59 32.15 -19.07
C TRP A 8 -5.12 32.10 -19.11
N ASN A 9 -5.77 33.21 -19.47
CA ASN A 9 -7.23 33.27 -19.59
C ASN A 9 -7.74 32.36 -20.73
N SER A 10 -7.04 32.35 -21.87
CA SER A 10 -7.42 31.50 -23.01
C SER A 10 -7.28 29.99 -22.71
N ILE A 11 -6.21 29.60 -22.01
CA ILE A 11 -6.01 28.21 -21.56
C ILE A 11 -7.06 27.83 -20.53
N SER A 12 -7.38 28.73 -19.59
CA SER A 12 -8.42 28.50 -18.59
C SER A 12 -9.79 28.25 -19.23
N ILE A 13 -10.16 29.03 -20.26
CA ILE A 13 -11.41 28.84 -21.02
C ILE A 13 -11.41 27.50 -21.77
N THR A 14 -10.25 27.09 -22.29
CA THR A 14 -10.11 25.81 -23.00
C THR A 14 -10.24 24.63 -22.04
N LEU A 15 -9.67 24.74 -20.83
CA LEU A 15 -9.80 23.75 -19.75
C LEU A 15 -11.23 23.60 -19.23
N LEU A 16 -12.07 24.63 -19.33
CA LEU A 16 -13.51 24.48 -19.03
C LEU A 16 -14.20 23.51 -20.01
N LYS A 17 -13.69 23.37 -21.24
CA LYS A 17 -14.24 22.46 -22.25
C LYS A 17 -13.69 21.05 -22.12
N ASP A 18 -12.40 20.90 -21.81
CA ASP A 18 -11.78 19.61 -21.52
C ASP A 18 -11.01 19.63 -20.19
N PRO A 19 -11.68 19.32 -19.08
CA PRO A 19 -11.09 19.43 -17.75
C PRO A 19 -10.12 18.29 -17.37
N HIS A 20 -10.01 17.25 -18.20
CA HIS A 20 -9.19 16.06 -17.92
C HIS A 20 -7.86 16.05 -18.70
N ASP A 21 -7.64 16.99 -19.62
CA ASP A 21 -6.38 17.07 -20.36
C ASP A 21 -5.26 17.61 -19.47
N VAL A 22 -4.40 16.70 -19.01
CA VAL A 22 -3.21 17.01 -18.20
C VAL A 22 -2.30 18.02 -18.91
N ARG A 23 -2.12 17.96 -20.23
CA ARG A 23 -1.19 18.84 -20.96
C ARG A 23 -1.65 20.29 -20.89
N LEU A 24 -2.96 20.53 -21.04
CA LEU A 24 -3.54 21.86 -20.89
C LEU A 24 -3.34 22.41 -19.48
N TRP A 25 -3.48 21.56 -18.45
CA TRP A 25 -3.18 21.96 -17.08
C TRP A 25 -1.70 22.30 -16.86
N GLN A 26 -0.79 21.52 -17.42
CA GLN A 26 0.65 21.80 -17.33
C GLN A 26 0.99 23.14 -18.00
N SER A 27 0.40 23.42 -19.16
CA SER A 27 0.53 24.71 -19.84
C SER A 27 -0.06 25.85 -19.02
N LEU A 28 -1.20 25.64 -18.33
CA LEU A 28 -1.79 26.64 -17.44
C LEU A 28 -0.83 27.01 -16.30
N VAL A 29 -0.28 25.99 -15.62
CA VAL A 29 0.69 26.18 -14.54
C VAL A 29 1.92 26.92 -15.05
N HIS A 30 2.49 26.50 -16.18
CA HIS A 30 3.64 27.16 -16.77
C HIS A 30 3.36 28.61 -17.16
N SER A 31 2.18 28.90 -17.72
CA SER A 31 1.75 30.26 -18.02
C SER A 31 1.57 31.09 -16.76
N ALA A 32 1.14 30.49 -15.63
CA ALA A 32 1.00 31.18 -14.36
C ALA A 32 2.37 31.52 -13.72
N GLU A 33 3.37 30.65 -13.85
CA GLU A 33 4.73 30.86 -13.34
C GLU A 33 5.49 32.01 -14.04
N SER A 34 5.12 32.28 -15.30
CA SER A 34 5.83 33.20 -16.20
C SER A 34 5.04 34.49 -16.51
N GLN A 35 3.94 34.77 -15.80
CA GLN A 35 3.17 36.01 -15.99
C GLN A 35 4.06 37.23 -15.71
N ASN A 36 4.40 37.97 -16.78
CA ASN A 36 5.30 39.14 -16.76
C ASN A 36 6.73 38.87 -16.25
N GLY A 37 7.21 37.62 -16.38
CA GLY A 37 8.52 37.16 -15.91
C GLY A 37 8.43 36.13 -14.78
N LEU A 38 9.56 35.79 -14.15
CA LEU A 38 9.54 34.92 -12.96
C LEU A 38 8.92 35.67 -11.78
N ILE A 39 7.84 35.12 -11.23
CA ILE A 39 7.17 35.69 -10.04
C ILE A 39 8.20 35.89 -8.92
N ASN A 40 8.17 37.08 -8.32
CA ASN A 40 9.08 37.47 -7.25
C ASN A 40 8.30 38.15 -6.11
N LYS A 41 9.01 38.56 -5.05
CA LYS A 41 8.39 39.18 -3.86
C LYS A 41 7.68 40.52 -4.16
N THR A 42 7.99 41.14 -5.29
CA THR A 42 7.40 42.41 -5.75
C THR A 42 6.27 42.23 -6.76
N SER A 43 5.95 40.99 -7.15
CA SER A 43 4.87 40.67 -8.07
C SER A 43 3.51 41.09 -7.55
N ASN A 44 2.58 41.35 -8.47
CA ASN A 44 1.24 41.80 -8.11
C ASN A 44 0.47 40.69 -7.37
N HIS A 45 -0.38 41.07 -6.42
CA HIS A 45 -1.23 40.15 -5.67
C HIS A 45 -2.08 39.27 -6.61
N VAL A 46 -2.52 39.82 -7.75
CA VAL A 46 -3.27 39.07 -8.77
C VAL A 46 -2.44 37.95 -9.41
N GLU A 47 -1.16 38.20 -9.70
CA GLU A 47 -0.26 37.20 -10.30
C GLU A 47 0.03 36.05 -9.32
N VAL A 48 0.26 36.39 -8.05
CA VAL A 48 0.43 35.39 -6.98
C VAL A 48 -0.85 34.57 -6.78
N GLN A 49 -2.02 35.21 -6.85
CA GLN A 49 -3.30 34.50 -6.72
C GLN A 49 -3.57 33.59 -7.93
N ASN A 50 -3.24 34.03 -9.14
CA ASN A 50 -3.36 33.20 -10.35
C ASN A 50 -2.46 31.96 -10.26
N LEU A 51 -1.22 32.12 -9.78
CA LEU A 51 -0.29 31.02 -9.54
C LEU A 51 -0.89 30.00 -8.57
N ARG A 52 -1.32 30.45 -7.39
CA ARG A 52 -1.94 29.60 -6.36
C ARG A 52 -3.15 28.84 -6.90
N THR A 53 -4.07 29.56 -7.54
CA THR A 53 -5.31 28.99 -8.07
C THR A 53 -5.02 27.94 -9.14
N SER A 54 -4.02 28.19 -10.00
CA SER A 54 -3.61 27.23 -11.04
C SER A 54 -3.04 25.95 -10.45
N TYR A 55 -2.15 26.08 -9.45
CA TYR A 55 -1.56 24.93 -8.76
C TYR A 55 -2.61 24.15 -7.94
N GLU A 56 -3.45 24.84 -7.18
CA GLU A 56 -4.49 24.20 -6.36
C GLU A 56 -5.51 23.44 -7.22
N SER A 57 -6.00 24.08 -8.30
CA SER A 57 -6.95 23.44 -9.21
C SER A 57 -6.36 22.23 -9.93
N PHE A 58 -5.08 22.31 -10.32
CA PHE A 58 -4.38 21.19 -10.94
C PHE A 58 -4.20 20.03 -9.96
N LEU A 59 -3.71 20.31 -8.76
CA LEU A 59 -3.39 19.31 -7.75
C LEU A 59 -4.62 18.69 -7.09
N GLU A 60 -5.75 19.38 -7.08
CA GLU A 60 -7.04 18.81 -6.69
C GLU A 60 -7.48 17.69 -7.66
N ARG A 61 -7.24 17.87 -8.95
CA ARG A 61 -7.59 16.90 -9.99
C ARG A 61 -6.54 15.79 -10.14
N PHE A 62 -5.27 16.15 -10.00
CA PHE A 62 -4.14 15.27 -10.24
C PHE A 62 -3.20 15.18 -9.01
N PRO A 63 -3.69 14.69 -7.86
CA PRO A 63 -2.96 14.75 -6.60
C PRO A 63 -1.68 13.91 -6.55
N PHE A 64 -1.55 12.90 -7.42
CA PHE A 64 -0.36 12.04 -7.48
C PHE A 64 0.83 12.65 -8.22
N TYR A 65 0.69 13.84 -8.80
CA TYR A 65 1.79 14.53 -9.48
C TYR A 65 2.70 15.28 -8.50
N LEU A 66 3.46 14.51 -7.70
CA LEU A 66 4.30 14.99 -6.59
C LEU A 66 5.30 16.09 -6.99
N LYS A 67 5.80 16.08 -8.24
CA LYS A 67 6.69 17.14 -8.75
C LYS A 67 6.08 18.54 -8.68
N TYR A 68 4.77 18.66 -8.91
CA TYR A 68 4.07 19.95 -8.86
C TYR A 68 3.78 20.38 -7.42
N TRP A 69 3.52 19.43 -6.51
CA TRP A 69 3.44 19.74 -5.08
C TRP A 69 4.75 20.36 -4.56
N MET A 70 5.89 19.75 -4.90
CA MET A 70 7.20 20.27 -4.53
C MET A 70 7.47 21.65 -5.15
N ALA A 71 7.17 21.82 -6.44
CA ALA A 71 7.29 23.11 -7.11
C ALA A 71 6.44 24.19 -6.43
N TYR A 72 5.18 23.88 -6.09
CA TYR A 72 4.27 24.80 -5.43
C TYR A 72 4.80 25.24 -4.05
N ALA A 73 5.27 24.29 -3.24
CA ALA A 73 5.83 24.61 -1.93
C ALA A 73 7.09 25.48 -2.04
N LEU A 74 7.95 25.21 -3.05
CA LEU A 74 9.13 26.03 -3.33
C LEU A 74 8.76 27.44 -3.80
N TRP A 75 7.67 27.60 -4.55
CA TRP A 75 7.13 28.91 -4.93
C TRP A 75 6.65 29.71 -3.71
N GLU A 76 5.84 29.12 -2.82
CA GLU A 76 5.42 29.80 -1.59
C GLU A 76 6.59 30.19 -0.70
N ARG A 77 7.61 29.33 -0.62
CA ARG A 77 8.86 29.65 0.07
C ARG A 77 9.60 30.83 -0.57
N ARG A 78 9.70 30.88 -1.91
CA ARG A 78 10.32 32.01 -2.64
C ARG A 78 9.60 33.33 -2.36
N LEU A 79 8.28 33.27 -2.20
CA LEU A 79 7.42 34.37 -1.79
C LEU A 79 7.48 34.69 -0.28
N ASN A 80 8.35 34.01 0.48
CA ASN A 80 8.54 34.16 1.93
C ASN A 80 7.34 33.73 2.79
N ASN A 81 6.45 32.89 2.25
CA ASN A 81 5.28 32.35 2.97
C ASN A 81 5.58 30.93 3.49
N ASN A 82 6.46 30.83 4.48
CA ASN A 82 6.91 29.53 5.02
C ASN A 82 5.75 28.69 5.58
N ASP A 83 4.79 29.32 6.26
CA ASP A 83 3.63 28.62 6.83
C ASP A 83 2.79 27.95 5.72
N ARG A 84 2.60 28.64 4.59
CA ARG A 84 1.90 28.07 3.43
C ARG A 84 2.70 26.96 2.80
N ALA A 85 4.00 27.13 2.62
CA ALA A 85 4.86 26.08 2.08
C ALA A 85 4.80 24.80 2.94
N GLU A 86 4.76 24.93 4.26
CA GLU A 86 4.60 23.80 5.18
C GLU A 86 3.26 23.09 5.03
N ILE A 87 2.16 23.84 4.86
CA ILE A 87 0.83 23.28 4.57
C ILE A 87 0.86 22.51 3.24
N VAL A 88 1.47 23.07 2.20
CA VAL A 88 1.57 22.42 0.88
C VAL A 88 2.38 21.11 0.97
N PHE A 89 3.52 21.10 1.66
CA PHE A 89 4.29 19.86 1.90
C PHE A 89 3.48 18.83 2.70
N SER A 90 2.78 19.27 3.74
CA SER A 90 1.95 18.37 4.57
C SER A 90 0.81 17.73 3.77
N ARG A 91 0.18 18.49 2.87
CA ARG A 91 -0.82 17.96 1.92
C ARG A 91 -0.19 16.99 0.92
N ALA A 92 0.96 17.35 0.35
CA ALA A 92 1.68 16.48 -0.58
C ALA A 92 2.00 15.12 0.03
N LEU A 93 2.41 15.10 1.31
CA LEU A 93 2.68 13.87 2.04
C LEU A 93 1.46 12.98 2.16
N GLN A 94 0.22 13.48 2.16
CA GLN A 94 -0.97 12.61 2.21
C GLN A 94 -1.05 11.68 0.99
N PHE A 95 -0.53 12.12 -0.16
CA PHE A 95 -0.49 11.34 -1.40
C PHE A 95 0.85 10.62 -1.60
N GLY A 96 1.97 11.26 -1.24
CA GLY A 96 3.33 10.80 -1.50
C GLY A 96 4.12 10.30 -0.28
N GLN A 97 3.47 9.69 0.73
CA GLN A 97 4.15 9.31 1.99
C GLN A 97 5.41 8.44 1.84
N HIS A 98 5.56 7.72 0.73
CA HIS A 98 6.70 6.81 0.50
C HIS A 98 7.58 7.28 -0.67
N ASP A 99 7.42 8.53 -1.10
CA ASP A 99 8.27 9.15 -2.12
C ASP A 99 9.50 9.80 -1.49
N VAL A 100 10.69 9.34 -1.88
CA VAL A 100 11.96 9.83 -1.30
C VAL A 100 12.20 11.29 -1.63
N THR A 101 11.94 11.69 -2.88
CA THR A 101 12.25 13.03 -3.36
C THR A 101 11.42 14.08 -2.61
N LEU A 102 10.14 13.79 -2.37
CA LEU A 102 9.25 14.66 -1.58
C LEU A 102 9.75 14.84 -0.14
N TRP A 103 10.11 13.74 0.54
CA TRP A 103 10.64 13.81 1.91
C TRP A 103 11.96 14.59 1.97
N VAL A 104 12.89 14.34 1.04
CA VAL A 104 14.17 15.07 0.98
C VAL A 104 13.93 16.56 0.75
N ALA A 105 13.03 16.93 -0.17
CA ALA A 105 12.67 18.33 -0.41
C ALA A 105 12.07 18.99 0.83
N TYR A 106 11.16 18.29 1.51
CA TYR A 106 10.52 18.80 2.73
C TYR A 106 11.51 18.97 3.89
N LEU A 107 12.39 17.99 4.11
CA LEU A 107 13.41 18.05 5.16
C LEU A 107 14.42 19.16 4.89
N LYS A 108 14.85 19.36 3.63
CA LYS A 108 15.70 20.51 3.24
C LYS A 108 15.00 21.83 3.59
N PHE A 109 13.73 21.97 3.23
CA PHE A 109 12.93 23.15 3.59
C PHE A 109 12.90 23.37 5.12
N LYS A 110 12.63 22.34 5.92
CA LYS A 110 12.55 22.46 7.38
C LYS A 110 13.90 22.78 8.03
N ILE A 111 15.02 22.33 7.46
CA ILE A 111 16.37 22.73 7.90
C ILE A 111 16.61 24.21 7.57
N GLU A 112 16.25 24.67 6.37
CA GLU A 112 16.45 26.05 5.94
C GLU A 112 15.60 27.06 6.73
N THR A 113 14.39 26.66 7.15
CA THR A 113 13.50 27.49 7.98
C THR A 113 13.62 27.17 9.46
N LEU A 114 14.67 26.44 9.87
CA LEU A 114 14.88 26.06 11.26
C LEU A 114 15.13 27.31 12.11
N THR A 115 14.45 27.40 13.24
CA THR A 115 14.67 28.45 14.23
C THR A 115 15.24 27.84 15.51
N ASN A 116 14.38 27.40 16.44
CA ASN A 116 14.78 26.78 17.72
C ASN A 116 14.08 25.43 17.97
N ASN A 117 13.55 24.79 16.93
CA ASN A 117 12.75 23.57 16.99
C ASN A 117 13.50 22.32 16.50
N ILE A 118 14.77 22.18 16.92
CA ILE A 118 15.66 21.08 16.51
C ILE A 118 15.02 19.71 16.82
N GLY A 119 14.34 19.58 17.96
CA GLY A 119 13.64 18.36 18.36
C GLY A 119 12.53 17.95 17.40
N ASP A 120 11.72 18.91 16.93
CA ASP A 120 10.62 18.64 16.00
C ASP A 120 11.15 18.20 14.64
N VAL A 121 12.21 18.84 14.16
CA VAL A 121 12.88 18.44 12.91
C VAL A 121 13.51 17.06 13.04
N LEU A 122 14.07 16.70 14.20
CA LEU A 122 14.55 15.34 14.45
C LEU A 122 13.41 14.31 14.41
N GLN A 123 12.26 14.61 15.00
CA GLN A 123 11.08 13.74 14.93
C GLN A 123 10.61 13.58 13.49
N LEU A 124 10.68 14.64 12.69
CA LEU A 124 10.35 14.60 11.28
C LEU A 124 11.31 13.71 10.48
N PHE A 125 12.61 13.76 10.76
CA PHE A 125 13.59 12.83 10.18
C PHE A 125 13.30 11.37 10.55
N GLU A 126 12.90 11.10 11.79
CA GLU A 126 12.50 9.75 12.20
C GLU A 126 11.20 9.29 11.52
N ALA A 127 10.22 10.17 11.40
CA ALA A 127 8.99 9.90 10.67
C ALA A 127 9.30 9.57 9.19
N ALA A 128 10.18 10.34 8.55
CA ALA A 128 10.65 10.06 7.20
C ALA A 128 11.38 8.71 7.13
N ARG A 129 12.29 8.42 8.06
CA ARG A 129 13.04 7.15 8.10
C ARG A 129 12.11 5.93 8.15
N LEU A 130 11.03 5.99 8.93
CA LEU A 130 10.03 4.91 9.00
C LEU A 130 9.24 4.70 7.70
N LYS A 131 9.21 5.69 6.81
CA LYS A 131 8.49 5.63 5.53
C LYS A 131 9.39 5.32 4.34
N ILE A 132 10.60 5.87 4.32
CA ILE A 132 11.50 5.82 3.15
C ILE A 132 12.90 5.28 3.45
N GLY A 133 13.20 4.89 4.69
CA GLY A 133 14.54 4.47 5.07
C GLY A 133 15.06 3.27 4.26
N TYR A 134 14.19 2.32 3.91
CA TYR A 134 14.56 1.14 3.13
C TYR A 134 14.52 1.34 1.61
N HIS A 135 14.20 2.54 1.14
CA HIS A 135 14.13 2.80 -0.28
C HIS A 135 15.52 2.71 -0.94
N TYR A 136 15.61 2.07 -2.10
CA TYR A 136 16.89 1.84 -2.81
C TYR A 136 17.68 3.14 -3.07
N HIS A 137 16.97 4.24 -3.37
CA HIS A 137 17.55 5.58 -3.57
C HIS A 137 17.54 6.48 -2.32
N SER A 138 17.43 5.94 -1.09
CA SER A 138 17.38 6.75 0.15
C SER A 138 18.73 7.31 0.62
N PHE A 139 19.81 7.10 -0.13
CA PHE A 139 21.15 7.57 0.23
C PHE A 139 21.18 9.09 0.49
N GLU A 140 20.59 9.90 -0.39
CA GLU A 140 20.53 11.36 -0.21
C GLU A 140 19.79 11.76 1.08
N PHE A 141 18.74 11.02 1.45
CA PHE A 141 18.03 11.23 2.71
C PHE A 141 18.96 10.99 3.91
N TYR A 142 19.73 9.91 3.92
CA TYR A 142 20.67 9.62 5.01
C TYR A 142 21.81 10.63 5.08
N GLN A 143 22.32 11.10 3.94
CA GLN A 143 23.32 12.17 3.90
C GLN A 143 22.78 13.47 4.50
N LEU A 144 21.57 13.86 4.13
CA LEU A 144 20.90 15.03 4.70
C LEU A 144 20.70 14.86 6.21
N TYR A 145 20.30 13.66 6.64
CA TYR A 145 20.07 13.38 8.05
C TYR A 145 21.37 13.43 8.86
N GLN A 146 22.45 12.82 8.40
CA GLN A 146 23.75 12.93 9.05
C GLN A 146 24.26 14.36 9.09
N LYS A 147 24.10 15.12 8.00
CA LYS A 147 24.49 16.54 7.97
C LYS A 147 23.77 17.32 9.06
N PHE A 148 22.45 17.14 9.17
CA PHE A 148 21.66 17.74 10.25
C PHE A 148 22.19 17.36 11.64
N LEU A 149 22.36 16.05 11.91
CA LEU A 149 22.84 15.59 13.21
C LEU A 149 24.23 16.15 13.55
N ASN A 150 25.14 16.18 12.59
CA ASN A 150 26.50 16.68 12.78
C ASN A 150 26.54 18.20 12.98
N THR A 151 25.70 18.96 12.28
CA THR A 151 25.62 20.42 12.41
C THR A 151 25.07 20.86 13.77
N TYR A 152 24.09 20.14 14.31
CA TYR A 152 23.43 20.47 15.58
C TYR A 152 23.87 19.57 16.75
N ALA A 153 24.96 18.83 16.61
CA ALA A 153 25.47 18.00 17.70
C ALA A 153 26.03 18.86 18.84
N ASP A 154 25.66 18.52 20.06
CA ASP A 154 26.22 19.08 21.29
C ASP A 154 26.59 17.96 22.26
N ASN A 155 27.23 18.29 23.39
CA ASN A 155 27.68 17.29 24.36
C ASN A 155 26.54 16.68 25.20
N THR A 156 25.35 17.28 25.16
CA THR A 156 24.17 16.84 25.91
C THR A 156 23.26 15.95 25.08
N ASN A 157 23.25 16.16 23.76
CA ASN A 157 22.42 15.47 22.81
C ASN A 157 23.16 14.24 22.25
N SER A 158 22.47 13.11 22.15
CA SER A 158 23.07 11.88 21.63
C SER A 158 23.17 11.88 20.10
N PHE A 159 23.30 13.05 19.44
CA PHE A 159 23.26 13.16 17.98
C PHE A 159 24.48 12.56 17.32
N ARG A 160 25.66 12.72 17.93
CA ARG A 160 26.90 12.08 17.44
C ARG A 160 26.75 10.56 17.39
N LYS A 161 26.27 9.95 18.48
CA LYS A 161 25.96 8.51 18.55
C LYS A 161 24.97 8.09 17.46
N LYS A 162 23.91 8.90 17.27
CA LYS A 162 22.89 8.63 16.26
C LYS A 162 23.43 8.73 14.83
N SER A 163 24.27 9.72 14.54
CA SER A 163 24.92 9.89 13.23
C SER A 163 25.77 8.67 12.87
N ILE A 164 26.51 8.13 13.84
CA ILE A 164 27.30 6.89 13.68
C ILE A 164 26.40 5.68 13.44
N LEU A 165 25.27 5.58 14.14
CA LEU A 165 24.29 4.51 13.87
C LEU A 165 23.72 4.60 12.44
N LEU A 166 23.53 5.80 11.89
CA LEU A 166 23.08 5.95 10.49
C LEU A 166 24.11 5.44 9.50
N LEU A 167 25.42 5.61 9.76
CA LEU A 167 26.48 5.01 8.95
C LEU A 167 26.33 3.48 8.88
N ARG A 168 26.10 2.85 10.03
CA ARG A 168 25.84 1.41 10.09
C ARG A 168 24.57 1.03 9.33
N VAL A 169 23.49 1.79 9.47
CA VAL A 169 22.22 1.53 8.76
C VAL A 169 22.46 1.52 7.24
N MET A 170 23.24 2.46 6.71
CA MET A 170 23.58 2.49 5.27
C MET A 170 24.46 1.31 4.84
N LEU A 171 25.25 0.73 5.75
CA LEU A 171 26.02 -0.49 5.48
C LEU A 171 25.14 -1.74 5.42
N GLU A 172 24.04 -1.77 6.17
CA GLU A 172 23.15 -2.93 6.25
C GLU A 172 22.03 -2.91 5.19
N ILE A 173 21.61 -1.72 4.74
CA ILE A 173 20.56 -1.55 3.73
C ILE A 173 21.19 -1.56 2.33
N PRO A 174 20.64 -2.32 1.37
CA PRO A 174 21.10 -2.30 -0.01
C PRO A 174 20.63 -1.03 -0.74
N LEU A 175 21.50 -0.02 -0.73
CA LEU A 175 21.28 1.27 -1.39
C LEU A 175 21.93 1.29 -2.78
N TYR A 176 21.41 2.12 -3.68
CA TYR A 176 22.05 2.36 -4.99
C TYR A 176 23.49 2.85 -4.83
N ASN A 177 23.72 3.81 -3.93
CA ASN A 177 25.03 4.40 -3.64
C ASN A 177 25.73 3.73 -2.44
N TYR A 178 25.67 2.39 -2.35
CA TYR A 178 26.31 1.63 -1.27
C TYR A 178 27.83 1.87 -1.19
N SER A 179 28.51 2.07 -2.32
CA SER A 179 29.95 2.37 -2.37
C SER A 179 30.29 3.70 -1.71
N ALA A 180 29.56 4.77 -2.02
CA ALA A 180 29.75 6.07 -1.39
C ALA A 180 29.46 6.02 0.11
N SER A 181 28.50 5.20 0.54
CA SER A 181 28.22 4.96 1.96
C SER A 181 29.41 4.28 2.66
N TYR A 182 30.04 3.31 1.99
CA TYR A 182 31.25 2.65 2.47
C TYR A 182 32.42 3.62 2.62
N ASP A 183 32.67 4.48 1.63
CA ASP A 183 33.73 5.49 1.70
C ASP A 183 33.52 6.45 2.89
N GLN A 184 32.26 6.82 3.19
CA GLN A 184 31.93 7.61 4.38
C GLN A 184 32.25 6.87 5.68
N ILE A 185 32.03 5.56 5.75
CA ILE A 185 32.37 4.75 6.92
C ILE A 185 33.90 4.65 7.09
N ILE A 186 34.63 4.39 6.01
CA ILE A 186 36.10 4.29 6.06
C ILE A 186 36.75 5.63 6.43
N SER A 187 36.23 6.74 5.90
CA SER A 187 36.71 8.08 6.29
C SER A 187 36.40 8.40 7.76
N PHE A 188 35.26 7.96 8.29
CA PHE A 188 34.94 8.04 9.71
C PHE A 188 35.92 7.22 10.57
N LEU A 189 36.21 5.97 10.20
CA LEU A 189 37.15 5.12 10.94
C LEU A 189 38.57 5.67 10.94
N SER A 190 39.00 6.21 9.80
CA SER A 190 40.34 6.78 9.61
C SER A 190 40.50 8.15 10.26
N SER A 191 39.40 8.81 10.66
CA SER A 191 39.44 10.15 11.21
C SER A 191 40.17 10.20 12.56
N PRO A 192 41.09 11.14 12.77
CA PRO A 192 41.80 11.28 14.04
C PRO A 192 40.84 11.64 15.19
N SER A 193 39.72 12.30 14.88
CA SER A 193 38.68 12.72 15.84
C SER A 193 37.80 11.60 16.38
N THR A 194 37.90 10.39 15.82
CA THR A 194 37.08 9.23 16.22
C THR A 194 37.61 8.63 17.51
N THR A 195 36.76 8.56 18.53
CA THR A 195 37.10 8.01 19.85
C THR A 195 36.77 6.53 19.95
N ILE A 196 37.27 5.86 20.98
CA ILE A 196 36.88 4.45 21.27
C ILE A 196 35.37 4.36 21.57
N GLU A 197 34.78 5.42 22.14
CA GLU A 197 33.34 5.49 22.38
C GLU A 197 32.55 5.61 21.06
N ASP A 198 33.04 6.39 20.10
CA ASP A 198 32.44 6.45 18.77
C ASP A 198 32.47 5.08 18.08
N LEU A 199 33.61 4.38 18.12
CA LEU A 199 33.73 3.01 17.61
C LEU A 199 32.78 2.05 18.35
N SER A 200 32.59 2.26 19.66
CA SER A 200 31.64 1.48 20.45
C SER A 200 30.19 1.65 20.01
N SER A 201 29.82 2.86 19.57
CA SER A 201 28.47 3.15 19.11
C SER A 201 28.12 2.53 17.75
N PHE A 202 29.14 2.21 16.95
CA PHE A 202 28.96 1.53 15.67
C PHE A 202 28.57 0.06 15.86
N MET A 203 28.98 -0.59 16.96
CA MET A 203 28.73 -2.02 17.19
C MET A 203 27.69 -2.28 18.28
N HIS A 204 27.14 -3.49 18.29
CA HIS A 204 26.39 -3.97 19.44
C HIS A 204 27.34 -4.25 20.62
N GLU A 205 26.89 -3.98 21.85
CA GLU A 205 27.72 -4.05 23.06
C GLU A 205 28.38 -5.42 23.27
N THR A 206 27.73 -6.51 22.86
CA THR A 206 28.25 -7.88 23.00
C THR A 206 29.46 -8.12 22.10
N ALA A 207 29.38 -7.72 20.83
CA ALA A 207 30.48 -7.83 19.86
C ALA A 207 31.66 -6.95 20.28
N LEU A 208 31.36 -5.77 20.81
CA LEU A 208 32.37 -4.86 21.35
C LEU A 208 33.08 -5.44 22.58
N LYS A 209 32.38 -6.07 23.52
CA LYS A 209 33.00 -6.71 24.69
C LYS A 209 33.97 -7.81 24.29
N ALA A 210 33.62 -8.60 23.27
CA ALA A 210 34.52 -9.62 22.72
C ALA A 210 35.77 -8.99 22.08
N LEU A 211 35.59 -7.93 21.28
CA LEU A 211 36.70 -7.21 20.62
C LEU A 211 37.59 -6.45 21.60
N LYS A 212 37.02 -5.79 22.61
CA LYS A 212 37.81 -5.10 23.65
C LYS A 212 38.67 -6.09 24.44
N LYS A 213 38.16 -7.31 24.66
CA LYS A 213 38.90 -8.39 25.34
C LYS A 213 40.03 -8.95 24.48
N SER A 214 39.83 -9.13 23.17
CA SER A 214 40.89 -9.60 22.26
C SER A 214 41.96 -8.54 22.00
N SER A 215 41.54 -7.28 21.88
CA SER A 215 42.37 -6.19 21.35
C SER A 215 42.96 -5.30 22.46
N GLN A 216 42.81 -5.69 23.73
CA GLN A 216 43.34 -5.00 24.93
C GLN A 216 43.02 -3.50 24.97
N ASN A 217 41.83 -3.10 24.51
CA ASN A 217 41.41 -1.69 24.36
C ASN A 217 42.33 -0.81 23.48
N ASN A 218 43.17 -1.40 22.62
CA ASN A 218 43.99 -0.64 21.69
C ASN A 218 43.15 -0.13 20.50
N LYS A 219 43.03 1.19 20.36
CA LYS A 219 42.26 1.85 19.29
C LYS A 219 42.62 1.33 17.89
N ARG A 220 43.91 1.13 17.60
CA ARG A 220 44.38 0.70 16.26
C ARG A 220 43.96 -0.72 15.93
N LEU A 221 44.02 -1.63 16.91
CA LEU A 221 43.61 -3.02 16.73
C LEU A 221 42.08 -3.11 16.56
N ILE A 222 41.32 -2.39 17.39
CA ILE A 222 39.85 -2.32 17.26
C ILE A 222 39.45 -1.77 15.88
N GLN A 223 40.15 -0.74 15.40
CA GLN A 223 39.91 -0.18 14.07
C GLN A 223 40.18 -1.22 12.97
N ALA A 224 41.31 -1.91 13.00
CA ALA A 224 41.65 -2.93 12.00
C ALA A 224 40.64 -4.10 11.99
N ASP A 225 40.20 -4.56 13.15
CA ASP A 225 39.18 -5.60 13.27
C ASP A 225 37.82 -5.13 12.71
N LEU A 226 37.45 -3.87 13.00
CA LEU A 226 36.23 -3.24 12.47
C LEU A 226 36.26 -3.10 10.95
N GLU A 227 37.37 -2.65 10.38
CA GLU A 227 37.56 -2.52 8.93
C GLU A 227 37.32 -3.86 8.23
N LYS A 228 37.78 -4.97 8.81
CA LYS A 228 37.52 -6.32 8.29
C LYS A 228 36.03 -6.67 8.32
N ILE A 229 35.35 -6.46 9.45
CA ILE A 229 33.91 -6.74 9.58
C ILE A 229 33.09 -5.90 8.59
N ILE A 230 33.48 -4.63 8.41
CA ILE A 230 32.81 -3.70 7.51
C ILE A 230 33.06 -4.09 6.05
N ALA A 231 34.26 -4.55 5.69
CA ALA A 231 34.55 -5.10 4.37
C ALA A 231 33.70 -6.33 4.05
N ASP A 232 33.56 -7.26 5.00
CA ASP A 232 32.70 -8.45 4.83
C ASP A 232 31.23 -8.04 4.63
N ALA A 233 30.73 -7.12 5.46
CA ALA A 233 29.37 -6.59 5.33
C ALA A 233 29.15 -5.84 4.01
N TYR A 234 30.16 -5.11 3.53
CA TYR A 234 30.14 -4.41 2.25
C TYR A 234 30.02 -5.38 1.08
N ILE A 235 30.75 -6.49 1.07
CA ILE A 235 30.65 -7.51 0.02
C ILE A 235 29.22 -8.07 -0.05
N VAL A 236 28.61 -8.35 1.11
CA VAL A 236 27.22 -8.81 1.17
C VAL A 236 26.24 -7.75 0.67
N ASN A 237 26.42 -6.49 1.08
CA ASN A 237 25.59 -5.38 0.61
C ASN A 237 25.72 -5.16 -0.90
N GLN A 238 26.95 -5.19 -1.42
CA GLN A 238 27.24 -5.08 -2.85
C GLN A 238 26.49 -6.15 -3.65
N ALA A 239 26.57 -7.41 -3.23
CA ALA A 239 25.86 -8.51 -3.91
C ALA A 239 24.34 -8.31 -3.90
N LYS A 240 23.76 -7.92 -2.76
CA LYS A 240 22.32 -7.61 -2.63
C LYS A 240 21.90 -6.44 -3.51
N SER A 241 22.66 -5.34 -3.46
CA SER A 241 22.38 -4.12 -4.23
C SER A 241 22.45 -4.38 -5.73
N TYR A 242 23.35 -5.25 -6.19
CA TYR A 242 23.44 -5.68 -7.59
C TYR A 242 22.26 -6.55 -8.02
N GLN A 243 21.81 -7.47 -7.15
CA GLN A 243 20.60 -8.26 -7.41
C GLN A 243 19.36 -7.38 -7.55
N LEU A 244 19.20 -6.39 -6.68
CA LEU A 244 18.07 -5.45 -6.73
C LEU A 244 18.14 -4.52 -7.95
N PHE A 245 19.33 -4.14 -8.39
CA PHE A 245 19.52 -3.28 -9.56
C PHE A 245 18.82 -3.80 -10.81
N ASN A 246 18.82 -5.12 -11.01
CA ASN A 246 18.15 -5.78 -12.14
C ASN A 246 16.64 -5.49 -12.18
N TYR A 247 16.00 -5.31 -11.03
CA TYR A 247 14.58 -4.93 -10.94
C TYR A 247 14.41 -3.41 -11.00
N GLU A 248 15.26 -2.66 -10.30
CA GLU A 248 15.18 -1.20 -10.19
C GLU A 248 15.32 -0.48 -11.54
N ILE A 249 16.18 -0.99 -12.43
CA ILE A 249 16.34 -0.42 -13.77
C ILE A 249 15.07 -0.57 -14.61
N LEU A 250 14.39 -1.71 -14.51
CA LEU A 250 13.15 -2.01 -15.24
C LEU A 250 11.96 -1.19 -14.71
N VAL A 251 11.89 -1.01 -13.39
CA VAL A 251 10.86 -0.17 -12.77
C VAL A 251 11.05 1.30 -13.17
N THR A 252 12.29 1.79 -13.18
CA THR A 252 12.59 3.20 -13.44
C THR A 252 12.33 3.58 -14.89
N SER A 253 12.79 2.77 -15.85
CA SER A 253 12.56 3.02 -17.29
C SER A 253 11.06 3.13 -17.62
N ASN A 254 10.27 2.27 -16.97
CA ASN A 254 8.84 2.19 -17.19
C ASN A 254 8.03 3.27 -16.44
N SER A 255 8.55 3.82 -15.34
CA SER A 255 7.86 4.84 -14.51
C SER A 255 7.72 6.23 -15.13
N SER A 256 8.29 6.46 -16.32
CA SER A 256 8.27 7.74 -17.05
C SER A 256 6.87 8.20 -17.50
N SER A 257 5.83 7.38 -17.27
CA SER A 257 4.44 7.63 -17.67
C SER A 257 3.50 7.76 -16.47
N CYS A 258 3.89 8.52 -15.43
CA CYS A 258 2.92 8.93 -14.41
C CYS A 258 1.99 10.00 -14.97
N GLY A 259 0.89 9.52 -15.56
CA GLY A 259 -0.20 10.34 -16.05
C GLY A 259 -1.15 9.57 -16.93
N ALA A 260 -2.26 9.11 -16.34
CA ALA A 260 -3.51 8.69 -16.98
C ALA A 260 -3.36 8.10 -18.40
N ALA A 261 -3.33 6.78 -18.60
CA ALA A 261 -4.60 6.06 -18.77
C ALA A 261 -4.54 4.53 -18.62
N SER A 262 -3.37 3.90 -18.47
CA SER A 262 -3.29 2.45 -18.22
C SER A 262 -1.84 2.06 -17.92
N ILE A 263 -1.60 1.42 -16.78
CA ILE A 263 -0.31 0.77 -16.48
C ILE A 263 -0.14 -0.39 -17.45
N SER A 264 1.04 -0.54 -18.05
CA SER A 264 1.30 -1.66 -18.95
C SER A 264 1.30 -2.99 -18.20
N VAL A 265 0.93 -4.07 -18.88
CA VAL A 265 0.98 -5.42 -18.29
C VAL A 265 2.42 -5.75 -17.86
N ASP A 266 3.40 -5.38 -18.67
CA ASP A 266 4.83 -5.58 -18.39
C ASP A 266 5.30 -4.86 -17.12
N GLN A 267 4.75 -3.67 -16.84
CA GLN A 267 5.03 -2.96 -15.59
C GLN A 267 4.53 -3.72 -14.38
N LEU A 268 3.32 -4.27 -14.46
CA LEU A 268 2.75 -5.06 -13.36
C LEU A 268 3.52 -6.36 -13.15
N GLU A 269 3.93 -7.03 -14.23
CA GLU A 269 4.74 -8.25 -14.15
C GLU A 269 6.13 -7.98 -13.55
N THR A 270 6.77 -6.87 -13.94
CA THR A 270 8.05 -6.44 -13.36
C THR A 270 7.92 -6.23 -11.85
N TRP A 271 6.87 -5.54 -11.40
CA TRP A 271 6.60 -5.34 -9.98
C TRP A 271 6.26 -6.65 -9.26
N ASP A 272 5.49 -7.54 -9.89
CA ASP A 272 5.13 -8.82 -9.28
C ASP A 272 6.37 -9.68 -9.02
N ASN A 273 7.26 -9.79 -10.02
CA ASN A 273 8.53 -10.49 -9.91
C ASN A 273 9.43 -9.88 -8.85
N TYR A 274 9.52 -8.55 -8.79
CA TYR A 274 10.33 -7.86 -7.79
C TYR A 274 9.81 -8.14 -6.37
N LEU A 275 8.50 -8.01 -6.15
CA LEU A 275 7.86 -8.27 -4.86
C LEU A 275 8.04 -9.74 -4.42
N ASN A 276 7.84 -10.70 -5.32
CA ASN A 276 8.05 -12.13 -5.02
C ASN A 276 9.48 -12.42 -4.55
N ALA A 277 10.48 -11.81 -5.20
CA ALA A 277 11.88 -12.03 -4.86
C ALA A 277 12.25 -11.51 -3.46
N ILE A 278 11.68 -10.36 -3.06
CA ILE A 278 12.03 -9.72 -1.79
C ILE A 278 11.22 -10.25 -0.60
N GLU A 279 9.98 -10.72 -0.81
CA GLU A 279 9.06 -11.15 0.26
C GLU A 279 9.65 -12.21 1.20
N SER A 280 10.42 -13.15 0.64
CA SER A 280 11.05 -14.22 1.41
C SER A 280 12.44 -13.87 1.95
N THR A 281 13.06 -12.83 1.41
CA THR A 281 14.48 -12.52 1.63
C THR A 281 14.67 -11.40 2.67
N TYR A 282 13.75 -10.45 2.72
CA TYR A 282 13.89 -9.23 3.52
C TYR A 282 12.91 -9.15 4.70
N PRO A 283 13.23 -8.38 5.75
CA PRO A 283 12.33 -8.15 6.87
C PRO A 283 11.02 -7.46 6.46
N PHE A 284 9.98 -7.65 7.28
CA PHE A 284 8.64 -7.12 7.02
C PHE A 284 8.61 -5.64 6.63
N ASP A 285 9.28 -4.76 7.38
CA ASP A 285 9.21 -3.31 7.15
C ASP A 285 9.88 -2.90 5.82
N TYR A 286 10.91 -3.63 5.41
CA TYR A 286 11.56 -3.43 4.10
C TYR A 286 10.57 -3.78 2.98
N VAL A 287 9.97 -4.96 3.07
CA VAL A 287 9.01 -5.46 2.06
C VAL A 287 7.77 -4.55 2.00
N ALA A 288 7.26 -4.13 3.16
CA ALA A 288 6.11 -3.23 3.26
C ALA A 288 6.38 -1.85 2.61
N GLN A 289 7.58 -1.28 2.76
CA GLN A 289 7.93 -0.03 2.07
C GLN A 289 8.01 -0.22 0.55
N LEU A 290 8.49 -1.37 0.06
CA LEU A 290 8.50 -1.64 -1.38
C LEU A 290 7.07 -1.79 -1.93
N PHE A 291 6.18 -2.47 -1.21
CA PHE A 291 4.76 -2.53 -1.57
C PHE A 291 4.14 -1.14 -1.67
N GLU A 292 4.36 -0.28 -0.68
CA GLU A 292 3.82 1.09 -0.71
C GLU A 292 4.35 1.90 -1.90
N ARG A 293 5.63 1.72 -2.26
CA ARG A 293 6.20 2.31 -3.49
C ARG A 293 5.55 1.77 -4.76
N SER A 294 5.33 0.45 -4.83
CA SER A 294 4.67 -0.17 -5.98
C SER A 294 3.23 0.31 -6.17
N LEU A 295 2.51 0.59 -5.08
CA LEU A 295 1.16 1.16 -5.15
C LEU A 295 1.15 2.59 -5.68
N LEU A 296 2.16 3.40 -5.34
CA LEU A 296 2.30 4.76 -5.86
C LEU A 296 2.55 4.76 -7.37
N SER A 297 3.40 3.87 -7.88
CA SER A 297 3.72 3.79 -9.32
C SER A 297 2.60 3.15 -10.14
N THR A 298 1.84 2.23 -9.54
CA THR A 298 0.77 1.48 -10.21
C THR A 298 -0.64 2.00 -9.89
N GLY A 299 -0.78 3.22 -9.37
CA GLY A 299 -2.07 3.85 -9.14
C GLY A 299 -3.05 3.00 -8.32
N ASN A 300 -2.55 2.32 -7.28
CA ASN A 300 -3.31 1.39 -6.44
C ASN A 300 -3.91 0.18 -7.18
N ASN A 301 -3.20 -0.43 -8.13
CA ASN A 301 -3.68 -1.61 -8.85
C ASN A 301 -4.20 -2.72 -7.91
N SER A 302 -5.40 -3.25 -8.18
CA SER A 302 -6.09 -4.21 -7.30
C SER A 302 -5.27 -5.47 -7.03
N LYS A 303 -4.52 -6.00 -8.01
CA LYS A 303 -3.70 -7.21 -7.83
C LYS A 303 -2.60 -6.99 -6.80
N ILE A 304 -1.90 -5.85 -6.89
CA ILE A 304 -0.83 -5.49 -5.95
C ILE A 304 -1.40 -5.18 -4.57
N VAL A 305 -2.55 -4.51 -4.49
CA VAL A 305 -3.25 -4.26 -3.21
C VAL A 305 -3.59 -5.57 -2.49
N ILE A 306 -4.17 -6.54 -3.21
CA ILE A 306 -4.53 -7.84 -2.65
C ILE A 306 -3.27 -8.61 -2.20
N LYS A 307 -2.21 -8.58 -3.01
CA LYS A 307 -0.92 -9.19 -2.66
C LYS A 307 -0.34 -8.59 -1.38
N TYR A 308 -0.35 -7.26 -1.26
CA TYR A 308 0.12 -6.58 -0.06
C TYR A 308 -0.74 -6.90 1.17
N PHE A 309 -2.07 -6.96 0.98
CA PHE A 309 -2.99 -7.40 2.03
C PHE A 309 -2.64 -8.80 2.51
N ASN A 310 -2.48 -9.77 1.60
CA ASN A 310 -2.14 -11.16 1.93
C ASN A 310 -0.80 -11.25 2.68
N PHE A 311 0.21 -10.49 2.24
CA PHE A 311 1.50 -10.41 2.93
C PHE A 311 1.37 -9.90 4.37
N CYS A 312 0.60 -8.82 4.58
CA CYS A 312 0.33 -8.28 5.91
C CYS A 312 -0.51 -9.24 6.77
N PHE A 313 -1.49 -9.91 6.17
CA PHE A 313 -2.35 -10.88 6.83
C PHE A 313 -1.57 -12.10 7.29
N ALA A 314 -0.74 -12.70 6.42
CA ALA A 314 0.15 -13.81 6.74
C ALA A 314 1.15 -13.45 7.85
N SER A 315 1.63 -12.19 7.85
CA SER A 315 2.52 -11.65 8.88
C SER A 315 1.83 -11.25 10.19
N ARG A 316 0.51 -11.49 10.33
CA ARG A 316 -0.34 -11.09 11.47
C ARG A 316 -0.33 -9.57 11.76
N LYS A 317 -0.06 -8.75 10.75
CA LYS A 317 -0.07 -7.28 10.83
C LYS A 317 -1.45 -6.73 10.43
N PHE A 318 -2.49 -7.11 11.16
CA PHE A 318 -3.89 -6.82 10.82
C PHE A 318 -4.22 -5.32 10.73
N THR A 319 -3.62 -4.48 11.58
CA THR A 319 -3.82 -3.02 11.52
C THR A 319 -3.30 -2.44 10.21
N LYS A 320 -2.13 -2.90 9.76
CA LYS A 320 -1.53 -2.48 8.49
C LYS A 320 -2.36 -2.99 7.31
N ALA A 321 -2.76 -4.25 7.31
CA ALA A 321 -3.63 -4.84 6.30
C ALA A 321 -4.95 -4.05 6.15
N ARG A 322 -5.60 -3.69 7.26
CA ARG A 322 -6.82 -2.87 7.27
C ARG A 322 -6.59 -1.48 6.68
N ASN A 323 -5.48 -0.82 7.03
CA ASN A 323 -5.16 0.51 6.52
C ASN A 323 -4.89 0.50 5.01
N VAL A 324 -4.25 -0.56 4.49
CA VAL A 324 -4.00 -0.74 3.05
C VAL A 324 -5.33 -0.81 2.28
N LEU A 325 -6.28 -1.63 2.75
CA LEU A 325 -7.60 -1.75 2.12
C LEU A 325 -8.38 -0.44 2.20
N ARG A 326 -8.46 0.20 3.38
CA ARG A 326 -9.18 1.47 3.55
C ARG A 326 -8.65 2.59 2.65
N LYS A 327 -7.33 2.71 2.53
CA LYS A 327 -6.68 3.73 1.69
C LYS A 327 -7.00 3.55 0.19
N THR A 328 -7.16 2.31 -0.25
CA THR A 328 -7.27 1.96 -1.68
C THR A 328 -8.71 1.87 -2.14
N MET A 329 -9.64 1.44 -1.27
CA MET A 329 -11.07 1.31 -1.58
C MET A 329 -11.74 2.62 -1.99
N SER A 330 -11.29 3.77 -1.47
CA SER A 330 -11.84 5.08 -1.87
C SER A 330 -11.42 5.52 -3.28
N THR A 331 -10.39 4.88 -3.86
CA THR A 331 -9.78 5.29 -5.13
C THR A 331 -10.04 4.32 -6.29
N LEU A 332 -10.60 3.14 -6.02
CA LEU A 332 -10.72 2.04 -6.99
C LEU A 332 -12.12 1.91 -7.60
N GLU A 333 -12.18 1.37 -8.81
CA GLU A 333 -13.44 1.07 -9.53
C GLU A 333 -14.33 0.06 -8.77
N ARG A 334 -15.64 0.10 -9.04
CA ARG A 334 -16.68 -0.69 -8.35
C ARG A 334 -16.44 -2.21 -8.37
N ASN A 335 -15.81 -2.79 -9.38
CA ASN A 335 -15.60 -4.25 -9.43
C ASN A 335 -14.40 -4.71 -8.58
N ALA A 336 -13.31 -3.93 -8.56
CA ALA A 336 -12.21 -4.16 -7.62
C ALA A 336 -12.67 -4.02 -6.16
N SER A 337 -13.73 -3.25 -5.91
CA SER A 337 -14.30 -3.07 -4.58
C SER A 337 -14.84 -4.35 -3.95
N ILE A 338 -15.34 -5.32 -4.73
CA ILE A 338 -15.94 -6.56 -4.21
C ILE A 338 -14.87 -7.46 -3.58
N GLN A 339 -13.78 -7.73 -4.32
CA GLN A 339 -12.69 -8.56 -3.80
C GLN A 339 -12.05 -7.92 -2.56
N LEU A 340 -11.85 -6.59 -2.58
CA LEU A 340 -11.31 -5.87 -1.43
C LEU A 340 -12.27 -5.87 -0.23
N LEU A 341 -13.59 -5.80 -0.47
CA LEU A 341 -14.60 -5.96 0.57
C LEU A 341 -14.54 -7.35 1.20
N LEU A 342 -14.41 -8.40 0.39
CA LEU A 342 -14.26 -9.77 0.87
C LEU A 342 -12.98 -9.91 1.72
N CYS A 343 -11.84 -9.39 1.26
CA CYS A 343 -10.59 -9.37 2.04
C CYS A 343 -10.74 -8.62 3.37
N LEU A 344 -11.43 -7.47 3.37
CA LEU A 344 -11.66 -6.71 4.60
C LEU A 344 -12.56 -7.50 5.56
N THR A 345 -13.57 -8.17 5.03
CA THR A 345 -14.47 -9.03 5.80
C THR A 345 -13.72 -10.21 6.42
N ASP A 346 -12.84 -10.86 5.65
CA ASP A 346 -11.93 -11.91 6.14
C ASP A 346 -11.05 -11.43 7.29
N LEU A 347 -10.55 -10.20 7.19
CA LEU A 347 -9.75 -9.59 8.25
C LEU A 347 -10.57 -9.34 9.51
N GLU A 348 -11.80 -8.82 9.39
CA GLU A 348 -12.65 -8.59 10.56
C GLU A 348 -13.04 -9.92 11.23
N ILE A 349 -13.33 -10.97 10.45
CA ILE A 349 -13.54 -12.33 10.97
C ILE A 349 -12.29 -12.82 11.72
N ALA A 350 -11.10 -12.72 11.11
CA ALA A 350 -9.84 -13.19 11.70
C ALA A 350 -9.45 -12.43 12.99
N THR A 351 -9.87 -11.17 13.12
CA THR A 351 -9.67 -10.36 14.33
C THR A 351 -10.75 -10.57 15.39
N GLY A 352 -11.75 -11.42 15.13
CA GLY A 352 -12.85 -11.75 16.05
C GLY A 352 -14.05 -10.79 15.98
N SER A 353 -14.03 -9.79 15.10
CA SER A 353 -15.11 -8.80 14.94
C SER A 353 -16.19 -9.28 13.96
N VAL A 354 -16.78 -10.45 14.25
CA VAL A 354 -17.71 -11.14 13.33
C VAL A 354 -18.98 -10.34 13.05
N LEU A 355 -19.50 -9.60 14.04
CA LEU A 355 -20.68 -8.73 13.86
C LEU A 355 -20.40 -7.56 12.92
N LEU A 356 -19.18 -7.00 12.97
CA LEU A 356 -18.77 -5.96 12.03
C LEU A 356 -18.67 -6.52 10.61
N ALA A 357 -18.13 -7.72 10.45
CA ALA A 357 -18.10 -8.43 9.17
C ALA A 357 -19.52 -8.62 8.59
N LYS A 358 -20.49 -9.02 9.44
CA LYS A 358 -21.90 -9.14 9.06
C LYS A 358 -22.50 -7.80 8.61
N ASP A 359 -22.31 -6.73 9.38
CA ASP A 359 -22.80 -5.39 9.05
C ASP A 359 -22.24 -4.88 7.72
N MET A 360 -20.96 -5.11 7.47
CA MET A 360 -20.31 -4.72 6.21
C MET A 360 -20.91 -5.40 4.98
N ILE A 361 -21.09 -6.72 5.03
CA ILE A 361 -21.68 -7.51 3.95
C ILE A 361 -23.16 -7.16 3.78
N SER A 362 -23.91 -7.06 4.88
CA SER A 362 -25.34 -6.71 4.85
C SER A 362 -25.56 -5.32 4.26
N ARG A 363 -24.73 -4.34 4.64
CA ARG A 363 -24.77 -2.99 4.05
C ARG A 363 -24.53 -3.04 2.54
N TYR A 364 -23.54 -3.81 2.09
CA TYR A 364 -23.28 -3.95 0.66
C TYR A 364 -24.49 -4.53 -0.08
N ILE A 365 -25.12 -5.58 0.47
CA ILE A 365 -26.31 -6.20 -0.12
C ILE A 365 -27.48 -5.20 -0.18
N SER A 366 -27.71 -4.43 0.89
CA SER A 366 -28.82 -3.48 0.95
C SER A 366 -28.73 -2.30 -0.04
N VAL A 367 -27.50 -1.92 -0.43
CA VAL A 367 -27.25 -0.76 -1.28
C VAL A 367 -27.19 -1.12 -2.77
N ASN A 368 -26.86 -2.37 -3.11
CA ASN A 368 -26.61 -2.78 -4.48
C ASN A 368 -27.70 -3.72 -4.99
N ASN A 369 -28.24 -3.44 -6.18
CA ASN A 369 -29.28 -4.29 -6.79
C ASN A 369 -28.71 -5.59 -7.39
N ASN A 370 -27.48 -5.56 -7.91
CA ASN A 370 -26.82 -6.72 -8.52
C ASN A 370 -25.67 -7.18 -7.62
N VAL A 371 -25.98 -8.08 -6.70
CA VAL A 371 -25.00 -8.63 -5.75
C VAL A 371 -24.42 -9.94 -6.29
N PRO A 372 -23.08 -10.09 -6.35
CA PRO A 372 -22.45 -11.34 -6.77
C PRO A 372 -22.65 -12.49 -5.76
N ASP A 373 -22.70 -13.73 -6.27
CA ASP A 373 -22.81 -14.96 -5.46
C ASP A 373 -21.71 -15.10 -4.39
N SER A 374 -20.53 -14.53 -4.61
CA SER A 374 -19.43 -14.55 -3.66
C SER A 374 -19.72 -13.75 -2.37
N ILE A 375 -20.52 -12.69 -2.46
CA ILE A 375 -20.96 -11.91 -1.30
C ILE A 375 -21.96 -12.71 -0.47
N PHE A 376 -22.93 -13.36 -1.11
CA PHE A 376 -23.90 -14.21 -0.42
C PHE A 376 -23.26 -15.45 0.20
N GLU A 377 -22.26 -16.04 -0.47
CA GLU A 377 -21.43 -17.08 0.13
C GLU A 377 -20.70 -16.58 1.38
N LYS A 378 -20.18 -15.36 1.34
CA LYS A 378 -19.52 -14.77 2.49
C LYS A 378 -20.49 -14.51 3.64
N LEU A 379 -21.70 -14.04 3.35
CA LEU A 379 -22.77 -13.89 4.35
C LEU A 379 -23.07 -15.24 5.00
N LEU A 380 -23.25 -16.30 4.22
CA LEU A 380 -23.53 -17.64 4.74
C LEU A 380 -22.41 -18.15 5.66
N GLN A 381 -21.14 -17.93 5.30
CA GLN A 381 -20.00 -18.25 6.15
C GLN A 381 -20.05 -17.49 7.49
N ILE A 382 -20.39 -16.20 7.47
CA ILE A 382 -20.48 -15.37 8.69
C ILE A 382 -21.64 -15.83 9.57
N GLU A 383 -22.80 -16.08 8.99
CA GLU A 383 -23.98 -16.56 9.72
C GLU A 383 -23.75 -17.93 10.34
N ALA A 384 -23.06 -18.83 9.64
CA ALA A 384 -22.64 -20.12 10.19
C ALA A 384 -21.66 -19.99 11.37
N LEU A 385 -20.83 -18.94 11.39
CA LEU A 385 -19.94 -18.64 12.52
C LEU A 385 -20.70 -18.06 13.72
N ILE A 386 -21.76 -17.27 13.50
CA ILE A 386 -22.56 -16.65 14.55
C ILE A 386 -23.54 -17.67 15.16
N SER A 387 -24.23 -18.42 14.29
CA SER A 387 -25.34 -19.31 14.63
C SER A 387 -24.96 -20.77 14.42
N SER A 388 -23.81 -21.20 14.97
CA SER A 388 -23.23 -22.53 14.70
C SER A 388 -24.13 -23.71 15.07
N ASN A 389 -25.11 -23.51 15.96
CA ASN A 389 -26.02 -24.55 16.44
C ASN A 389 -27.42 -24.49 15.80
N ASP A 390 -27.69 -23.50 14.96
CA ASP A 390 -29.02 -23.28 14.37
C ASP A 390 -29.04 -23.73 12.90
N GLU A 391 -29.14 -25.05 12.71
CA GLU A 391 -29.18 -25.67 11.38
C GLU A 391 -30.41 -25.23 10.56
N GLU A 392 -31.54 -24.99 11.22
CA GLU A 392 -32.80 -24.60 10.58
C GLU A 392 -32.70 -23.17 10.03
N TYR A 393 -32.15 -22.25 10.81
CA TYR A 393 -31.84 -20.89 10.36
C TYR A 393 -30.92 -20.90 9.12
N LEU A 394 -29.85 -21.71 9.12
CA LEU A 394 -28.95 -21.81 7.98
C LEU A 394 -29.65 -22.35 6.72
N CYS A 395 -30.51 -23.37 6.86
CA CYS A 395 -31.30 -23.89 5.75
C CYS A 395 -32.25 -22.83 5.18
N ASN A 396 -32.95 -22.09 6.05
CA ASN A 396 -33.86 -21.02 5.64
C ASN A 396 -33.11 -19.87 4.95
N LEU A 397 -31.95 -19.48 5.47
CA LEU A 397 -31.11 -18.45 4.86
C LEU A 397 -30.64 -18.86 3.46
N VAL A 398 -30.21 -20.11 3.27
CA VAL A 398 -29.82 -20.60 1.94
C VAL A 398 -31.01 -20.58 0.99
N HIS A 399 -32.21 -20.96 1.45
CA HIS A 399 -33.42 -20.85 0.64
C HIS A 399 -33.67 -19.40 0.18
N GLU A 400 -33.61 -18.43 1.09
CA GLU A 400 -33.78 -17.01 0.76
C GLU A 400 -32.73 -16.54 -0.27
N ILE A 401 -31.46 -16.90 -0.07
CA ILE A 401 -30.38 -16.57 -1.02
C ILE A 401 -30.64 -17.18 -2.39
N MET A 402 -31.10 -18.42 -2.46
CA MET A 402 -31.39 -19.11 -3.72
C MET A 402 -32.56 -18.48 -4.46
N VAL A 403 -33.59 -18.05 -3.74
CA VAL A 403 -34.74 -17.32 -4.33
C VAL A 403 -34.30 -15.99 -4.93
N VAL A 404 -33.38 -15.27 -4.26
CA VAL A 404 -32.87 -13.97 -4.73
C VAL A 404 -31.89 -14.11 -5.90
N THR A 405 -30.93 -15.04 -5.79
CA THR A 405 -29.84 -15.19 -6.77
C THR A 405 -30.23 -16.03 -7.99
N ASN A 406 -31.25 -16.90 -7.85
CA ASN A 406 -31.57 -17.96 -8.79
C ASN A 406 -30.34 -18.85 -9.14
N SER A 407 -29.37 -18.94 -8.23
CA SER A 407 -28.10 -19.63 -8.44
C SER A 407 -28.15 -21.04 -7.82
N PRO A 408 -28.02 -22.11 -8.62
CA PRO A 408 -28.03 -23.48 -8.12
C PRO A 408 -26.74 -23.86 -7.36
N ALA A 409 -25.70 -23.02 -7.41
CA ALA A 409 -24.42 -23.27 -6.74
C ALA A 409 -24.56 -23.38 -5.21
N PHE A 410 -25.61 -22.81 -4.63
CA PHE A 410 -25.84 -22.85 -3.18
C PHE A 410 -26.24 -24.24 -2.65
N PHE A 411 -26.70 -25.17 -3.49
CA PHE A 411 -26.88 -26.57 -3.10
C PHE A 411 -25.55 -27.25 -2.77
N GLU A 412 -24.47 -26.93 -3.50
CA GLU A 412 -23.14 -27.42 -3.16
C GLU A 412 -22.63 -26.74 -1.89
N LYS A 413 -22.85 -25.43 -1.75
CA LYS A 413 -22.36 -24.67 -0.59
C LYS A 413 -22.99 -25.15 0.72
N ILE A 414 -24.31 -25.36 0.78
CA ILE A 414 -24.98 -25.84 2.01
C ILE A 414 -24.45 -27.21 2.46
N SER A 415 -24.09 -28.09 1.53
CA SER A 415 -23.57 -29.42 1.85
C SER A 415 -22.18 -29.41 2.51
N LYS A 416 -21.46 -28.28 2.46
CA LYS A 416 -20.15 -28.09 3.10
C LYS A 416 -20.25 -27.66 4.57
N PHE A 417 -21.45 -27.27 5.03
CA PHE A 417 -21.68 -26.89 6.42
C PHE A 417 -21.99 -28.13 7.28
N PRO A 418 -21.67 -28.09 8.59
CA PRO A 418 -21.94 -29.19 9.50
C PRO A 418 -23.43 -29.28 9.86
N ILE A 419 -24.27 -29.63 8.87
CA ILE A 419 -25.72 -29.80 9.03
C ILE A 419 -26.03 -31.29 9.16
N SER A 420 -26.94 -31.65 10.08
CA SER A 420 -27.38 -33.02 10.25
C SER A 420 -28.00 -33.60 8.96
N ARG A 421 -27.78 -34.89 8.73
CA ARG A 421 -28.31 -35.60 7.55
C ARG A 421 -29.83 -35.44 7.41
N THR A 422 -30.56 -35.38 8.53
CA THR A 422 -32.01 -35.21 8.57
C THR A 422 -32.44 -33.83 8.05
N ASN A 423 -31.81 -32.76 8.55
CA ASN A 423 -32.15 -31.40 8.11
C ASN A 423 -31.73 -31.13 6.67
N LEU A 424 -30.57 -31.65 6.27
CA LEU A 424 -30.12 -31.58 4.87
C LEU A 424 -31.09 -32.33 3.94
N LYS A 425 -31.57 -33.51 4.34
CA LYS A 425 -32.58 -34.26 3.60
C LYS A 425 -33.86 -33.45 3.45
N ASN A 426 -34.38 -32.90 4.53
CA ASN A 426 -35.61 -32.09 4.52
C ASN A 426 -35.46 -30.87 3.60
N PHE A 427 -34.32 -30.19 3.66
CA PHE A 427 -34.01 -29.06 2.78
C PHE A 427 -34.03 -29.45 1.29
N PHE A 428 -33.31 -30.51 0.90
CA PHE A 428 -33.25 -30.92 -0.51
C PHE A 428 -34.61 -31.38 -1.04
N LEU A 429 -35.40 -32.08 -0.22
CA LEU A 429 -36.74 -32.55 -0.61
C LEU A 429 -37.70 -31.40 -0.96
N GLN A 430 -37.53 -30.19 -0.38
CA GLN A 430 -38.35 -29.01 -0.72
C GLN A 430 -38.22 -28.59 -2.20
N TYR A 431 -37.13 -28.97 -2.87
CA TYR A 431 -36.86 -28.61 -4.27
C TYR A 431 -37.17 -29.74 -5.24
N VAL A 432 -37.73 -30.84 -4.74
CA VAL A 432 -38.10 -32.01 -5.53
C VAL A 432 -39.62 -32.12 -5.58
N CYS A 433 -40.20 -31.79 -6.73
CA CYS A 433 -41.66 -31.77 -6.87
C CYS A 433 -42.28 -33.17 -6.82
N LYS A 434 -43.44 -33.25 -6.16
CA LYS A 434 -44.47 -34.28 -6.38
C LYS A 434 -45.46 -33.89 -7.49
N THR A 435 -45.59 -32.59 -7.81
CA THR A 435 -46.46 -32.06 -8.89
C THR A 435 -45.85 -30.83 -9.61
N PRO A 436 -46.07 -30.64 -10.93
CA PRO A 436 -45.31 -29.69 -11.78
C PRO A 436 -45.65 -28.19 -11.63
N GLU A 437 -46.63 -27.81 -10.80
CA GLU A 437 -47.11 -26.43 -10.65
C GLU A 437 -46.50 -25.67 -9.46
N GLU A 438 -45.73 -26.33 -8.59
CA GLU A 438 -45.13 -25.72 -7.40
C GLU A 438 -43.89 -24.89 -7.75
N ARG A 439 -43.80 -23.66 -7.20
CA ARG A 439 -42.75 -22.67 -7.50
C ARG A 439 -41.32 -23.20 -7.35
N HIS A 440 -41.08 -24.16 -6.47
CA HIS A 440 -39.73 -24.63 -6.09
C HIS A 440 -39.12 -25.64 -7.08
N GLY A 441 -39.94 -26.41 -7.81
CA GLY A 441 -39.44 -27.35 -8.83
C GLY A 441 -38.87 -26.68 -10.07
N LYS A 442 -39.25 -25.42 -10.34
CA LYS A 442 -38.72 -24.64 -11.48
C LYS A 442 -37.21 -24.39 -11.35
N LEU A 443 -36.70 -24.24 -10.11
CA LEU A 443 -35.29 -23.96 -9.85
C LEU A 443 -34.41 -25.20 -10.08
N ALA A 444 -34.91 -26.38 -9.73
CA ALA A 444 -34.27 -27.67 -10.02
C ALA A 444 -34.29 -28.00 -11.53
N ALA A 445 -35.33 -27.57 -12.25
CA ALA A 445 -35.44 -27.73 -13.70
C ALA A 445 -34.56 -26.74 -14.48
N SER A 446 -34.23 -25.58 -13.93
CA SER A 446 -33.35 -24.56 -14.53
C SER A 446 -31.86 -24.75 -14.23
N MET A 447 -31.47 -25.82 -13.52
CA MET A 447 -30.08 -26.12 -13.20
C MET A 447 -29.30 -26.54 -14.45
N ASP A 448 -28.03 -26.15 -14.51
CA ASP A 448 -27.09 -26.73 -15.46
C ASP A 448 -26.85 -28.22 -15.14
N LEU A 449 -26.39 -28.97 -16.15
CA LEU A 449 -26.15 -30.41 -16.05
C LEU A 449 -25.27 -30.81 -14.85
N LYS A 450 -24.24 -30.00 -14.53
CA LYS A 450 -23.33 -30.29 -13.41
C LYS A 450 -24.01 -30.13 -12.06
N SER A 451 -24.68 -29.00 -11.80
CA SER A 451 -25.36 -28.78 -10.52
C SER A 451 -26.53 -29.74 -10.34
N ARG A 452 -27.22 -30.09 -11.44
CA ARG A 452 -28.27 -31.11 -11.43
C ARG A 452 -27.73 -32.49 -11.04
N GLY A 453 -26.60 -32.91 -11.61
CA GLY A 453 -25.96 -34.16 -11.23
C GLY A 453 -25.49 -34.20 -9.78
N PHE A 454 -24.91 -33.10 -9.29
CA PHE A 454 -24.52 -32.96 -7.89
C PHE A 454 -25.74 -33.08 -6.95
N PHE A 455 -26.82 -32.36 -7.25
CA PHE A 455 -28.05 -32.35 -6.47
C PHE A 455 -28.65 -33.75 -6.32
N TRP A 456 -28.86 -34.47 -7.42
CA TRP A 456 -29.44 -35.82 -7.38
C TRP A 456 -28.51 -36.83 -6.70
N LYS A 457 -27.20 -36.70 -6.85
CA LYS A 457 -26.22 -37.55 -6.16
C LYS A 457 -26.27 -37.36 -4.64
N ILE A 458 -26.32 -36.12 -4.16
CA ILE A 458 -26.45 -35.85 -2.73
C ILE A 458 -27.79 -36.35 -2.21
N LEU A 459 -28.88 -36.03 -2.90
CA LEU A 459 -30.22 -36.46 -2.50
C LEU A 459 -30.28 -37.99 -2.33
N LYS A 460 -29.82 -38.76 -3.31
CA LYS A 460 -29.77 -40.23 -3.24
C LYS A 460 -28.95 -40.75 -2.07
N ASN A 461 -27.84 -40.08 -1.73
CA ASN A 461 -27.03 -40.46 -0.59
C ASN A 461 -27.72 -40.18 0.76
N ILE A 462 -28.60 -39.18 0.85
CA ILE A 462 -29.22 -38.78 2.11
C ILE A 462 -30.64 -39.33 2.31
N THR A 463 -31.31 -39.78 1.25
CA THR A 463 -32.67 -40.35 1.27
C THR A 463 -32.69 -41.89 1.22
N SER A 464 -33.74 -42.50 1.75
CA SER A 464 -34.10 -43.91 1.55
C SER A 464 -35.08 -44.08 0.37
N GLU A 465 -35.25 -45.30 -0.14
CA GLU A 465 -36.18 -45.56 -1.28
C GLU A 465 -37.62 -45.11 -1.00
N THR A 466 -38.09 -45.24 0.26
CA THR A 466 -39.41 -44.79 0.69
C THR A 466 -39.58 -43.26 0.66
N ASP A 467 -38.48 -42.51 0.81
CA ASP A 467 -38.52 -41.04 0.77
C ASP A 467 -38.67 -40.50 -0.65
N LEU A 468 -38.33 -41.30 -1.66
CA LEU A 468 -38.39 -40.96 -3.09
C LEU A 468 -39.67 -41.49 -3.76
N GLU A 469 -40.57 -42.13 -3.01
CA GLU A 469 -41.85 -42.60 -3.52
C GLU A 469 -42.72 -41.42 -4.02
N GLY A 470 -43.15 -41.51 -5.28
CA GLY A 470 -43.95 -40.48 -5.94
C GLY A 470 -43.15 -39.30 -6.53
N ILE A 471 -41.82 -39.35 -6.48
CA ILE A 471 -40.93 -38.33 -7.06
C ILE A 471 -40.44 -38.77 -8.45
N SER A 472 -40.54 -37.88 -9.45
CA SER A 472 -40.02 -38.14 -10.80
C SER A 472 -38.49 -37.97 -10.86
N VAL A 473 -37.75 -39.02 -10.53
CA VAL A 473 -36.28 -39.06 -10.70
C VAL A 473 -35.90 -39.22 -12.18
N PRO A 474 -35.04 -38.35 -12.76
CA PRO A 474 -34.56 -38.50 -14.14
C PRO A 474 -33.86 -39.84 -14.36
N GLN A 475 -34.05 -40.46 -15.54
CA GLN A 475 -33.54 -41.81 -15.84
C GLN A 475 -32.03 -41.97 -15.62
N GLU A 476 -31.25 -40.91 -15.86
CA GLU A 476 -29.79 -40.89 -15.68
C GLU A 476 -29.34 -40.99 -14.21
N TYR A 477 -30.23 -40.76 -13.25
CA TYR A 477 -29.94 -40.76 -11.81
C TYR A 477 -30.79 -41.76 -11.00
N ARG A 478 -31.57 -42.62 -11.69
CA ARG A 478 -32.30 -43.73 -11.06
C ARG A 478 -31.35 -44.75 -10.47
#